data_AF-A0A2M7XJU7-F1
#
_entry.id   AF-A0A2M7XJU7-F1
#
_cell.length_a   1.000
_cell.length_b   1.000
_cell.length_c   1.000
_cell.angle_alpha   90.00
_cell.angle_beta   90.00
_cell.angle_gamma   90.00
#
_symmetry.space_group_name_H-M   'P 1'
#
loop_
_entity.id
_entity.type
_entity.pdbx_description
1 polymer ?
#
loop_
_entity_poly.entity_id
_entity_poly.type
_entity_poly.pdbx_seq_one_letter_code
_entity_poly.pdbx_strand_id
1 'polypeptide(L)'
;MKKLIVLAIIALGAGFSACQKEKEIFPTSQSEMIATPPSLVDDSTHHSDSLNEPKISSWTILHASNANQIPSKFFRVKSKYKNSYVHKHQPDNTSCSWTNYVLCTGAIANANGNSYPVTNNQIYLVKSRCNNSISISALANYAGYYDNSIISYSLKCSYDDSNGRFEMVKYMLSHINTHHTPFVALALDAQSGKGHYLTVWSINWKVGGTGSTVYYTNSLTYPPSSNPDFDDVVKHVSLTTFLNWMRDNPQAEKYNCLFLWSK
;
A
#
# COMPACT_ATOMS: atom_id res chain seq x y z
N MET A 1 -17.49 71.52 6.20
CA MET A 1 -18.27 70.34 6.62
C MET A 1 -17.63 69.10 6.01
N LYS A 2 -16.87 68.34 6.82
CA LYS A 2 -16.15 67.13 6.38
C LYS A 2 -17.11 65.94 6.47
N LYS A 3 -17.37 65.25 5.35
CA LYS A 3 -18.13 63.99 5.33
C LYS A 3 -17.15 62.83 5.55
N LEU A 4 -17.40 62.07 6.61
CA LEU A 4 -16.71 60.85 7.01
C LEU A 4 -17.24 59.70 6.13
N ILE A 5 -16.37 59.00 5.41
CA ILE A 5 -16.70 57.73 4.74
C ILE A 5 -16.27 56.61 5.69
N VAL A 6 -17.25 55.82 6.15
CA VAL A 6 -17.03 54.62 6.97
C VAL A 6 -16.93 53.43 6.02
N LEU A 7 -15.76 52.79 5.96
CA LEU A 7 -15.58 51.49 5.32
C LEU A 7 -15.95 50.40 6.35
N ALA A 8 -16.97 49.60 6.05
CA ALA A 8 -17.32 48.41 6.81
C ALA A 8 -16.52 47.22 6.28
N ILE A 9 -15.69 46.62 7.16
CA ILE A 9 -15.01 45.35 6.90
C ILE A 9 -15.98 44.23 7.31
N ILE A 10 -16.40 43.43 6.34
CA ILE A 10 -17.13 42.18 6.59
C ILE A 10 -16.08 41.07 6.79
N ALA A 11 -15.90 40.66 8.04
CA ALA A 11 -15.14 39.45 8.37
C ALA A 11 -16.08 38.24 8.36
N LEU A 12 -15.96 37.40 7.32
CA LEU A 12 -16.58 36.09 7.28
C LEU A 12 -15.77 35.12 8.14
N GLY A 13 -16.17 34.99 9.41
CA GLY A 13 -15.73 33.91 10.29
C GLY A 13 -16.56 32.65 10.04
N ALA A 14 -15.98 31.66 9.37
CA ALA A 14 -16.50 30.28 9.37
C ALA A 14 -15.70 29.47 10.39
N GLY A 15 -16.15 29.49 11.65
CA GLY A 15 -15.75 28.52 12.66
C GLY A 15 -16.51 27.22 12.39
N PHE A 16 -15.81 26.18 11.95
CA PHE A 16 -16.40 24.85 11.91
C PHE A 16 -16.44 24.27 13.33
N SER A 17 -17.68 24.05 13.74
CA SER A 17 -18.13 23.47 15.00
C SER A 17 -17.54 22.09 15.23
N ALA A 18 -17.17 21.85 16.49
CA ALA A 18 -16.85 20.55 17.04
C ALA A 18 -18.01 19.55 16.83
N CYS A 19 -17.65 18.28 16.61
CA CYS A 19 -18.52 17.16 16.90
C CYS A 19 -17.71 16.12 17.68
N GLN A 20 -17.80 16.20 19.00
CA GLN A 20 -17.53 15.07 19.87
C GLN A 20 -18.63 14.03 19.64
N LYS A 21 -18.25 12.75 19.57
CA LYS A 21 -19.13 11.67 20.03
C LYS A 21 -18.31 10.67 20.83
N GLU A 22 -18.87 10.33 21.97
CA GLU A 22 -18.32 9.50 23.03
C GLU A 22 -18.09 8.04 22.64
N LYS A 23 -17.22 7.41 23.45
CA LYS A 23 -16.75 6.02 23.43
C LYS A 23 -17.89 5.00 23.52
N GLU A 24 -17.74 3.88 22.81
CA GLU A 24 -18.13 2.56 23.35
C GLU A 24 -17.12 1.45 22.94
N ILE A 25 -16.51 0.88 23.98
CA ILE A 25 -16.19 -0.54 24.27
C ILE A 25 -15.83 -1.46 23.08
N PHE A 26 -14.55 -1.86 23.02
CA PHE A 26 -14.09 -3.02 22.25
C PHE A 26 -14.12 -4.30 23.08
N PRO A 27 -14.70 -5.42 22.60
CA PRO A 27 -14.42 -6.73 23.17
C PRO A 27 -13.14 -7.34 22.55
N THR A 28 -12.23 -7.66 23.48
CA THR A 28 -11.32 -8.80 23.60
C THR A 28 -10.97 -9.64 22.35
N SER A 29 -9.71 -9.48 21.93
CA SER A 29 -8.73 -10.54 21.61
C SER A 29 -9.27 -11.91 21.21
N GLN A 30 -9.27 -12.19 19.91
CA GLN A 30 -9.11 -13.55 19.40
C GLN A 30 -7.62 -13.78 19.08
N SER A 31 -7.02 -14.72 19.80
CA SER A 31 -5.72 -15.28 19.49
C SER A 31 -5.85 -16.08 18.18
N GLU A 32 -5.49 -15.47 17.06
CA GLU A 32 -5.27 -16.22 15.82
C GLU A 32 -3.94 -16.95 15.93
N MET A 33 -4.00 -18.27 15.80
CA MET A 33 -2.84 -19.14 15.73
C MET A 33 -1.90 -18.65 14.61
N ILE A 34 -0.69 -18.26 14.99
CA ILE A 34 0.39 -17.89 14.08
C ILE A 34 0.81 -19.17 13.33
N ALA A 35 0.18 -19.44 12.19
CA ALA A 35 0.73 -20.39 11.23
C ALA A 35 2.05 -19.80 10.73
N THR A 36 3.14 -20.55 10.88
CA THR A 36 4.44 -20.18 10.34
C THR A 36 4.27 -19.94 8.84
N PRO A 37 4.59 -18.74 8.32
CA PRO A 37 4.42 -18.44 6.91
C PRO A 37 5.21 -19.46 6.08
N PRO A 38 4.70 -19.93 4.92
CA PRO A 38 5.52 -20.69 3.99
C PRO A 38 6.76 -19.85 3.70
N SER A 39 7.92 -20.44 3.94
CA SER A 39 9.20 -19.75 3.97
C SER A 39 9.33 -18.85 2.75
N LEU A 40 9.46 -17.54 2.97
CA LEU A 40 9.85 -16.60 1.91
C LEU A 40 11.33 -16.78 1.52
N VAL A 41 11.99 -17.78 2.12
CA VAL A 41 13.40 -18.15 2.02
C VAL A 41 13.79 -18.42 0.58
N ASP A 42 14.61 -17.50 0.11
CA ASP A 42 15.73 -17.61 -0.82
C ASP A 42 15.62 -18.63 -1.97
N ASP A 43 15.31 -18.09 -3.15
CA ASP A 43 15.46 -18.75 -4.45
C ASP A 43 16.92 -18.64 -4.96
N SER A 44 17.89 -18.67 -4.04
CA SER A 44 19.31 -18.51 -4.36
C SER A 44 20.04 -19.84 -4.62
N THR A 45 19.41 -21.00 -4.38
CA THR A 45 20.07 -22.31 -4.57
C THR A 45 19.25 -23.44 -5.20
N HIS A 46 18.08 -23.21 -5.82
CA HIS A 46 17.40 -24.29 -6.57
C HIS A 46 16.86 -23.88 -7.93
N HIS A 47 17.64 -24.20 -8.96
CA HIS A 47 17.27 -24.19 -10.37
C HIS A 47 16.22 -25.28 -10.74
N SER A 48 15.24 -25.59 -9.89
CA SER A 48 14.38 -26.77 -10.09
C SER A 48 12.88 -26.68 -9.74
N ASP A 49 12.31 -25.51 -9.42
CA ASP A 49 10.88 -25.43 -9.04
C ASP A 49 9.93 -24.79 -10.07
N SER A 50 10.30 -24.76 -11.37
CA SER A 50 9.48 -24.05 -12.39
C SER A 50 8.69 -24.92 -13.37
N LEU A 51 8.57 -26.24 -13.18
CA LEU A 51 7.99 -27.10 -14.22
C LEU A 51 6.46 -27.29 -14.18
N ASN A 52 5.76 -26.86 -13.12
CA ASN A 52 4.31 -27.14 -13.02
C ASN A 52 3.41 -25.97 -12.55
N GLU A 53 3.93 -24.74 -12.36
CA GLU A 53 3.02 -23.61 -12.12
C GLU A 53 2.36 -23.17 -13.45
N PRO A 54 1.02 -23.10 -13.53
CA PRO A 54 0.34 -22.60 -14.72
C PRO A 54 0.84 -21.20 -15.07
N LYS A 55 1.28 -21.00 -16.31
CA LYS A 55 1.57 -19.66 -16.84
C LYS A 55 0.26 -18.88 -17.00
N ILE A 56 -0.14 -18.19 -15.95
CA ILE A 56 -1.28 -17.25 -15.98
C ILE A 56 -0.81 -15.94 -16.64
N SER A 57 -1.43 -15.57 -17.75
CA SER A 57 -1.18 -14.28 -18.39
C SER A 57 -1.93 -13.17 -17.66
N SER A 58 -1.40 -11.94 -17.71
CA SER A 58 -2.11 -10.77 -17.16
C SER A 58 -3.41 -10.48 -17.91
N TRP A 59 -3.51 -10.88 -19.18
CA TRP A 59 -4.76 -10.82 -19.95
C TRP A 59 -5.85 -11.70 -19.31
N THR A 60 -5.51 -12.94 -18.94
CA THR A 60 -6.41 -13.87 -18.23
C THR A 60 -6.93 -13.27 -16.92
N ILE A 61 -6.06 -12.59 -16.17
CA ILE A 61 -6.44 -11.94 -14.90
C ILE A 61 -7.39 -10.77 -15.16
N LEU A 62 -7.02 -9.86 -16.07
CA LEU A 62 -7.77 -8.62 -16.31
C LEU A 62 -9.15 -8.86 -16.97
N HIS A 63 -9.27 -9.91 -17.79
CA HIS A 63 -10.51 -10.27 -18.49
C HIS A 63 -11.36 -11.32 -17.77
N ALA A 64 -10.95 -11.76 -16.57
CA ALA A 64 -11.78 -12.60 -15.74
C ALA A 64 -13.09 -11.87 -15.40
N SER A 65 -14.23 -12.52 -15.65
CA SER A 65 -15.57 -12.02 -15.30
C SER A 65 -15.93 -12.32 -13.85
N ASN A 66 -15.25 -13.27 -13.21
CA ASN A 66 -15.42 -13.60 -11.80
C ASN A 66 -14.17 -14.29 -11.22
N ALA A 67 -14.10 -14.40 -9.89
CA ALA A 67 -12.95 -14.94 -9.17
C ALA A 67 -12.63 -16.42 -9.48
N ASN A 68 -13.59 -17.22 -9.97
CA ASN A 68 -13.32 -18.63 -10.31
C ASN A 68 -12.54 -18.78 -11.62
N GLN A 69 -12.45 -17.72 -12.43
CA GLN A 69 -11.73 -17.75 -13.71
C GLN A 69 -10.23 -17.44 -13.57
N ILE A 70 -9.78 -17.03 -12.38
CA ILE A 70 -8.36 -16.81 -12.10
C ILE A 70 -7.84 -18.05 -11.39
N PRO A 71 -6.97 -18.87 -12.02
CA PRO A 71 -6.43 -20.08 -11.38
C PRO A 71 -5.62 -19.74 -10.12
N SER A 72 -5.64 -20.63 -9.15
CA SER A 72 -4.81 -20.52 -7.93
C SER A 72 -3.34 -20.35 -8.30
N LYS A 73 -2.67 -19.36 -7.71
CA LYS A 73 -1.25 -19.07 -7.92
C LYS A 73 -0.72 -18.21 -6.79
N PHE A 74 0.55 -18.39 -6.45
CA PHE A 74 1.23 -17.44 -5.58
C PHE A 74 1.86 -16.32 -6.42
N PHE A 75 1.21 -15.17 -6.46
CA PHE A 75 1.73 -13.97 -7.12
C PHE A 75 2.79 -13.33 -6.22
N ARG A 76 4.05 -13.50 -6.61
CA ARG A 76 5.22 -13.06 -5.84
C ARG A 76 5.95 -11.89 -6.51
N VAL A 77 6.35 -10.94 -5.68
CA VAL A 77 7.38 -9.94 -6.03
C VAL A 77 8.74 -10.62 -6.08
N LYS A 78 9.60 -10.21 -7.02
CA LYS A 78 10.96 -10.78 -7.16
C LYS A 78 11.77 -10.59 -5.88
N SER A 79 12.53 -11.61 -5.49
CA SER A 79 13.34 -11.59 -4.26
C SER A 79 14.30 -10.41 -4.19
N LYS A 80 14.84 -9.94 -5.33
CA LYS A 80 15.72 -8.76 -5.36
C LYS A 80 15.11 -7.51 -4.71
N TYR A 81 13.79 -7.31 -4.82
CA TYR A 81 13.13 -6.16 -4.21
C TYR A 81 13.02 -6.30 -2.69
N LYS A 82 12.85 -7.53 -2.19
CA LYS A 82 12.91 -7.82 -0.75
C LYS A 82 14.32 -7.60 -0.22
N ASN A 83 15.33 -8.10 -0.94
CA ASN A 83 16.74 -7.97 -0.54
C ASN A 83 17.23 -6.51 -0.54
N SER A 84 16.58 -5.63 -1.32
CA SER A 84 16.86 -4.18 -1.31
C SER A 84 15.91 -3.38 -0.43
N TYR A 85 14.97 -4.02 0.28
CA TYR A 85 14.07 -3.35 1.18
C TYR A 85 14.81 -2.89 2.44
N VAL A 86 14.64 -1.63 2.80
CA VAL A 86 15.13 -1.06 4.05
C VAL A 86 13.92 -0.62 4.84
N HIS A 87 13.63 -1.29 5.95
CA HIS A 87 12.48 -0.90 6.77
C HIS A 87 12.76 0.41 7.52
N LYS A 88 11.71 1.24 7.70
CA LYS A 88 11.78 2.43 8.53
C LYS A 88 10.43 2.72 9.17
N HIS A 89 10.44 2.95 10.48
CA HIS A 89 9.28 3.46 11.18
C HIS A 89 8.96 4.89 10.71
N GLN A 90 7.68 5.22 10.55
CA GLN A 90 7.27 6.57 10.16
C GLN A 90 7.75 7.62 11.17
N PRO A 91 8.23 8.80 10.74
CA PRO A 91 8.86 9.76 11.64
C PRO A 91 7.87 10.49 12.55
N ASP A 92 6.59 10.55 12.16
CA ASP A 92 5.51 11.13 12.95
C ASP A 92 4.17 10.46 12.60
N ASN A 93 3.13 10.75 13.39
CA ASN A 93 1.79 10.17 13.27
C ASN A 93 1.03 10.55 11.99
N THR A 94 1.55 11.48 11.19
CA THR A 94 0.92 11.92 9.93
C THR A 94 1.63 11.39 8.69
N SER A 95 2.80 10.76 8.84
CA SER A 95 3.70 10.51 7.71
C SER A 95 3.59 9.13 7.07
N CYS A 96 2.54 8.36 7.38
CA CYS A 96 2.34 7.01 6.84
C CYS A 96 2.37 6.95 5.31
N SER A 97 1.71 7.90 4.64
CA SER A 97 1.58 7.98 3.18
C SER A 97 2.94 8.04 2.50
N TRP A 98 3.72 9.07 2.84
CA TRP A 98 5.04 9.28 2.26
C TRP A 98 6.06 8.25 2.72
N THR A 99 5.94 7.73 3.95
CA THR A 99 6.82 6.67 4.44
C THR A 99 6.65 5.40 3.61
N ASN A 100 5.43 4.88 3.45
CA ASN A 100 5.21 3.66 2.65
C ASN A 100 5.55 3.85 1.17
N TYR A 101 5.36 5.07 0.64
CA TYR A 101 5.86 5.41 -0.69
C TYR A 101 7.39 5.30 -0.78
N VAL A 102 8.13 5.95 0.12
CA VAL A 102 9.62 5.91 0.14
C VAL A 102 10.14 4.48 0.33
N LEU A 103 9.50 3.70 1.19
CA LEU A 103 9.84 2.29 1.41
C LEU A 103 9.64 1.44 0.15
N CYS A 104 8.48 1.60 -0.52
CA CYS A 104 8.16 0.88 -1.75
C CYS A 104 9.06 1.29 -2.92
N THR A 105 9.21 2.60 -3.15
CA THR A 105 10.07 3.15 -4.20
C THR A 105 11.54 2.80 -3.96
N GLY A 106 12.02 2.90 -2.72
CA GLY A 106 13.39 2.56 -2.34
C GLY A 106 13.72 1.10 -2.65
N ALA A 107 12.84 0.16 -2.31
CA ALA A 107 13.01 -1.25 -2.66
C ALA A 107 13.13 -1.47 -4.18
N ILE A 108 12.28 -0.80 -4.96
CA ILE A 108 12.29 -0.91 -6.42
C ILE A 108 13.55 -0.28 -7.01
N ALA A 109 13.87 0.96 -6.64
CA ALA A 109 14.98 1.71 -7.21
C ALA A 109 16.33 1.08 -6.86
N ASN A 110 16.56 0.76 -5.58
CA ASN A 110 17.82 0.19 -5.10
C ASN A 110 18.09 -1.20 -5.70
N ALA A 111 17.05 -2.03 -5.87
CA ALA A 111 17.17 -3.34 -6.54
C ALA A 111 17.49 -3.26 -8.05
N ASN A 112 17.44 -2.07 -8.64
CA ASN A 112 17.82 -1.82 -10.04
C ASN A 112 19.04 -0.90 -10.16
N GLY A 113 19.84 -0.77 -9.09
CA GLY A 113 21.09 -0.02 -9.11
C GLY A 113 20.95 1.49 -9.03
N ASN A 114 19.72 2.00 -8.84
CA ASN A 114 19.51 3.42 -8.58
C ASN A 114 19.72 3.71 -7.10
N SER A 115 20.32 4.85 -6.76
CA SER A 115 20.44 5.29 -5.37
C SER A 115 19.16 6.01 -4.93
N TYR A 116 18.35 5.38 -4.08
CA TYR A 116 17.17 6.00 -3.48
C TYR A 116 17.21 5.95 -1.94
N PRO A 117 17.35 7.10 -1.26
CA PRO A 117 17.57 7.13 0.19
C PRO A 117 16.30 6.82 0.98
N VAL A 118 16.34 5.81 1.85
CA VAL A 118 15.24 5.51 2.80
C VAL A 118 15.50 6.19 4.14
N THR A 119 15.26 7.50 4.20
CA THR A 119 15.59 8.35 5.35
C THR A 119 14.42 9.26 5.75
N ASN A 120 14.45 9.82 6.97
CA ASN A 120 13.44 10.80 7.39
C ASN A 120 13.47 12.04 6.48
N ASN A 121 14.66 12.46 6.04
CA ASN A 121 14.81 13.58 5.11
C ASN A 121 14.11 13.31 3.78
N GLN A 122 14.26 12.09 3.23
CA GLN A 122 13.53 11.71 2.02
C GLN A 122 12.02 11.71 2.25
N ILE A 123 11.55 11.14 3.37
CA ILE A 123 10.12 11.11 3.72
C ILE A 123 9.55 12.52 3.80
N TYR A 124 10.25 13.44 4.48
CA TYR A 124 9.84 14.83 4.58
C TYR A 124 9.94 15.60 3.25
N LEU A 125 10.90 15.24 2.39
CA LEU A 125 10.98 15.78 1.04
C LEU A 125 9.74 15.38 0.22
N VAL A 126 9.37 14.09 0.20
CA VAL A 126 8.16 13.63 -0.50
C VAL A 126 6.93 14.32 0.09
N LYS A 127 6.80 14.38 1.42
CA LYS A 127 5.71 15.09 2.12
C LYS A 127 5.57 16.55 1.67
N SER A 128 6.68 17.28 1.65
CA SER A 128 6.73 18.67 1.23
C SER A 128 6.34 18.83 -0.24
N ARG A 129 6.86 17.98 -1.14
CA ARG A 129 6.57 18.02 -2.57
C ARG A 129 5.14 17.58 -2.93
N CYS A 130 4.49 16.81 -2.06
CA CYS A 130 3.05 16.54 -2.11
C CYS A 130 2.21 17.66 -1.47
N ASN A 131 2.78 18.81 -1.09
CA ASN A 131 2.11 19.90 -0.36
C ASN A 131 1.41 19.42 0.92
N ASN A 132 2.01 18.46 1.64
CA ASN A 132 1.42 17.75 2.78
C ASN A 132 0.11 17.01 2.49
N SER A 133 -0.27 16.84 1.22
CA SER A 133 -1.40 16.00 0.84
C SER A 133 -1.06 14.53 1.05
N ILE A 134 -1.86 13.86 1.87
CA ILE A 134 -1.75 12.41 2.10
C ILE A 134 -2.41 11.60 0.99
N SER A 135 -3.03 12.22 -0.03
CA SER A 135 -3.77 11.49 -1.05
C SER A 135 -2.84 10.64 -1.93
N ILE A 136 -3.33 9.47 -2.33
CA ILE A 136 -2.56 8.57 -3.19
C ILE A 136 -2.30 9.19 -4.58
N SER A 137 -3.17 10.10 -5.02
CA SER A 137 -2.98 10.87 -6.24
C SER A 137 -1.84 11.88 -6.12
N ALA A 138 -1.62 12.47 -4.93
CA ALA A 138 -0.46 13.32 -4.69
C ALA A 138 0.85 12.52 -4.76
N LEU A 139 0.86 11.28 -4.26
CA LEU A 139 1.99 10.37 -4.43
C LEU A 139 2.21 9.97 -5.91
N ALA A 140 1.14 9.69 -6.65
CA ALA A 140 1.22 9.39 -8.08
C ALA A 140 1.80 10.57 -8.88
N ASN A 141 1.36 11.79 -8.59
CA ASN A 141 1.93 13.00 -9.18
C ASN A 141 3.40 13.17 -8.79
N TYR A 142 3.75 12.96 -7.52
CA TYR A 142 5.14 13.00 -7.09
C TYR A 142 6.00 12.00 -7.88
N ALA A 143 5.55 10.76 -8.05
CA ALA A 143 6.24 9.75 -8.86
C ALA A 143 6.46 10.22 -10.30
N GLY A 144 5.45 10.84 -10.91
CA GLY A 144 5.52 11.34 -12.29
C GLY A 144 6.39 12.59 -12.48
N TYR A 145 6.58 13.41 -11.46
CA TYR A 145 7.38 14.63 -11.55
C TYR A 145 8.82 14.46 -11.06
N TYR A 146 9.00 13.83 -9.90
CA TYR A 146 10.28 13.82 -9.18
C TYR A 146 11.03 12.51 -9.30
N ASP A 147 10.33 11.38 -9.28
CA ASP A 147 10.95 10.04 -9.33
C ASP A 147 10.83 9.38 -10.72
N ASN A 148 10.40 10.12 -11.74
CA ASN A 148 10.09 9.56 -13.07
C ASN A 148 11.29 9.01 -13.84
N SER A 149 12.51 9.31 -13.41
CA SER A 149 13.75 8.82 -14.01
C SER A 149 14.09 7.41 -13.52
N ILE A 150 13.56 7.00 -12.35
CA ILE A 150 13.90 5.75 -11.67
C ILE A 150 12.71 4.78 -11.57
N ILE A 151 11.48 5.31 -11.58
CA ILE A 151 10.26 4.52 -11.53
C ILE A 151 9.24 4.95 -12.58
N SER A 152 8.44 3.97 -12.99
CA SER A 152 7.15 4.17 -13.65
C SER A 152 6.02 3.92 -12.65
N TYR A 153 4.84 4.48 -12.90
CA TYR A 153 3.71 4.36 -11.99
C TYR A 153 2.36 4.23 -12.71
N SER A 154 1.38 3.66 -12.00
CA SER A 154 -0.02 3.68 -12.38
C SER A 154 -0.89 3.79 -11.14
N LEU A 155 -1.77 4.79 -11.10
CA LEU A 155 -2.81 4.88 -10.09
C LEU A 155 -4.04 4.12 -10.57
N LYS A 156 -4.52 3.18 -9.76
CA LYS A 156 -5.81 2.52 -9.99
C LYS A 156 -6.75 2.80 -8.84
N CYS A 157 -7.97 3.18 -9.22
CA CYS A 157 -9.08 3.48 -8.33
C CYS A 157 -10.29 2.68 -8.80
N SER A 158 -11.02 2.08 -7.87
CA SER A 158 -12.27 1.36 -8.16
C SER A 158 -13.32 1.69 -7.10
N TYR A 159 -14.59 1.73 -7.49
CA TYR A 159 -15.70 2.00 -6.57
C TYR A 159 -15.73 1.01 -5.39
N ASP A 160 -16.25 1.44 -4.26
CA ASP A 160 -16.32 0.67 -3.01
C ASP A 160 -17.42 -0.41 -2.99
N ASP A 161 -17.87 -0.86 -4.17
CA ASP A 161 -18.86 -1.91 -4.37
C ASP A 161 -18.22 -3.28 -4.68
N SER A 162 -19.05 -4.31 -4.92
CA SER A 162 -18.59 -5.66 -5.23
C SER A 162 -17.84 -5.77 -6.56
N ASN A 163 -18.25 -5.00 -7.57
CA ASN A 163 -17.60 -4.98 -8.88
C ASN A 163 -16.23 -4.31 -8.77
N GLY A 164 -16.17 -3.13 -8.14
CA GLY A 164 -14.94 -2.39 -7.91
C GLY A 164 -13.97 -3.13 -7.01
N ARG A 165 -14.47 -3.90 -6.02
CA ARG A 165 -13.65 -4.82 -5.23
C ARG A 165 -12.96 -5.86 -6.11
N PHE A 166 -13.70 -6.51 -7.01
CA PHE A 166 -13.14 -7.54 -7.89
C PHE A 166 -12.21 -6.93 -8.94
N GLU A 167 -12.55 -5.77 -9.51
CA GLU A 167 -11.65 -5.00 -10.38
C GLU A 167 -10.32 -4.68 -9.69
N MET A 168 -10.36 -4.24 -8.43
CA MET A 168 -9.14 -3.99 -7.67
C MET A 168 -8.29 -5.25 -7.50
N VAL A 169 -8.91 -6.40 -7.20
CA VAL A 169 -8.20 -7.69 -7.14
C VAL A 169 -7.50 -7.98 -8.48
N LYS A 170 -8.19 -7.81 -9.62
CA LYS A 170 -7.58 -8.02 -10.93
C LYS A 170 -6.38 -7.12 -11.15
N TYR A 171 -6.47 -5.84 -10.78
CA TYR A 171 -5.32 -4.92 -10.89
C TYR A 171 -4.15 -5.31 -10.00
N MET A 172 -4.40 -5.67 -8.73
CA MET A 172 -3.36 -6.09 -7.78
C MET A 172 -2.63 -7.35 -8.29
N LEU A 173 -3.39 -8.38 -8.69
CA LEU A 173 -2.83 -9.63 -9.20
C LEU A 173 -2.08 -9.41 -10.52
N SER A 174 -2.67 -8.65 -11.45
CA SER A 174 -2.03 -8.32 -12.75
C SER A 174 -0.74 -7.55 -12.56
N HIS A 175 -0.67 -6.61 -11.61
CA HIS A 175 0.54 -5.84 -11.35
C HIS A 175 1.68 -6.74 -10.88
N ILE A 176 1.44 -7.59 -9.87
CA ILE A 176 2.47 -8.52 -9.37
C ILE A 176 2.84 -9.53 -10.46
N ASN A 177 1.89 -10.00 -11.27
CA ASN A 177 2.15 -10.94 -12.36
C ASN A 177 2.99 -10.35 -13.50
N THR A 178 2.78 -9.08 -13.85
CA THR A 178 3.49 -8.42 -14.96
C THR A 178 4.82 -7.84 -14.53
N HIS A 179 4.82 -7.06 -13.44
CA HIS A 179 5.99 -6.26 -13.04
C HIS A 179 6.80 -6.94 -11.94
N HIS A 180 6.17 -7.83 -11.16
CA HIS A 180 6.77 -8.48 -10.00
C HIS A 180 7.35 -7.49 -8.97
N THR A 181 6.72 -6.33 -8.82
CA THR A 181 7.13 -5.23 -7.93
C THR A 181 6.10 -5.00 -6.81
N PRO A 182 6.54 -4.52 -5.64
CA PRO A 182 5.62 -4.13 -4.59
C PRO A 182 4.83 -2.88 -5.00
N PHE A 183 3.72 -2.63 -4.31
CA PHE A 183 2.90 -1.45 -4.54
C PHE A 183 2.32 -0.91 -3.25
N VAL A 184 1.84 0.33 -3.29
CA VAL A 184 1.25 1.00 -2.13
C VAL A 184 -0.27 0.92 -2.19
N ALA A 185 -0.90 0.57 -1.08
CA ALA A 185 -2.35 0.56 -0.91
C ALA A 185 -2.76 1.38 0.31
N LEU A 186 -3.94 2.00 0.25
CA LEU A 186 -4.57 2.67 1.39
C LEU A 186 -5.62 1.73 2.00
N ALA A 187 -5.44 1.36 3.27
CA ALA A 187 -6.29 0.43 4.00
C ALA A 187 -6.39 0.84 5.48
N LEU A 188 -7.09 0.09 6.31
CA LEU A 188 -7.01 0.22 7.76
C LEU A 188 -5.74 -0.43 8.32
N ASP A 189 -5.15 0.22 9.31
CA ASP A 189 -4.16 -0.43 10.19
C ASP A 189 -4.86 -1.38 11.16
N ALA A 190 -4.37 -2.61 11.23
CA ALA A 190 -4.98 -3.70 12.00
C ALA A 190 -5.09 -3.40 13.51
N GLN A 191 -4.17 -2.61 14.05
CA GLN A 191 -4.11 -2.33 15.49
C GLN A 191 -4.98 -1.13 15.88
N SER A 192 -4.92 -0.06 15.10
CA SER A 192 -5.59 1.20 15.42
C SER A 192 -6.97 1.36 14.77
N GLY A 193 -7.30 0.56 13.74
CA GLY A 193 -8.52 0.72 12.96
C GLY A 193 -8.60 2.05 12.20
N LYS A 194 -7.47 2.76 12.05
CA LYS A 194 -7.39 4.04 11.33
C LYS A 194 -6.84 3.83 9.93
N GLY A 195 -7.22 4.73 9.02
CA GLY A 195 -6.64 4.76 7.68
C GLY A 195 -5.12 4.84 7.72
N HIS A 196 -4.47 3.96 6.97
CA HIS A 196 -3.02 3.80 6.94
C HIS A 196 -2.56 3.30 5.57
N TYR A 197 -1.41 3.77 5.14
CA TYR A 197 -0.78 3.28 3.93
C TYR A 197 0.01 2.00 4.24
N LEU A 198 -0.05 1.03 3.34
CA LEU A 198 0.63 -0.25 3.46
C LEU A 198 1.37 -0.56 2.15
N THR A 199 2.53 -1.21 2.23
CA THR A 199 3.22 -1.74 1.03
C THR A 199 2.87 -3.21 0.87
N VAL A 200 2.22 -3.57 -0.24
CA VAL A 200 1.84 -4.94 -0.58
C VAL A 200 2.96 -5.60 -1.38
N TRP A 201 3.34 -6.81 -0.96
CA TRP A 201 4.47 -7.55 -1.50
C TRP A 201 4.09 -8.80 -2.26
N SER A 202 3.05 -9.52 -1.86
CA SER A 202 2.66 -10.75 -2.54
C SER A 202 1.23 -11.12 -2.22
N ILE A 203 0.60 -11.90 -3.09
CA ILE A 203 -0.76 -12.41 -2.91
C ILE A 203 -0.77 -13.91 -3.24
N ASN A 204 -1.02 -14.75 -2.24
CA ASN A 204 -1.31 -16.16 -2.45
C ASN A 204 -2.79 -16.27 -2.82
N TRP A 205 -3.07 -16.30 -4.12
CA TRP A 205 -4.42 -16.36 -4.65
C TRP A 205 -4.91 -17.80 -4.72
N LYS A 206 -6.12 -18.03 -4.24
CA LYS A 206 -6.88 -19.27 -4.41
C LYS A 206 -8.04 -19.00 -5.35
N VAL A 207 -8.31 -19.95 -6.25
CA VAL A 207 -9.46 -19.90 -7.16
C VAL A 207 -10.74 -19.59 -6.38
N GLY A 208 -11.54 -18.63 -6.86
CA GLY A 208 -12.73 -18.14 -6.17
C GLY A 208 -12.45 -17.15 -5.03
N GLY A 209 -11.18 -16.84 -4.74
CA GLY A 209 -10.74 -15.84 -3.76
C GLY A 209 -10.73 -16.32 -2.30
N THR A 210 -11.60 -17.25 -1.92
CA THR A 210 -11.66 -17.81 -0.56
C THR A 210 -10.34 -18.48 -0.16
N GLY A 211 -9.85 -18.16 1.04
CA GLY A 211 -8.57 -18.69 1.54
C GLY A 211 -7.33 -18.02 0.92
N SER A 212 -7.50 -16.95 0.13
CA SER A 212 -6.37 -16.16 -0.37
C SER A 212 -5.75 -15.32 0.75
N THR A 213 -4.44 -15.09 0.64
CA THR A 213 -3.65 -14.35 1.63
C THR A 213 -2.89 -13.21 0.96
N VAL A 214 -2.82 -12.06 1.60
CA VAL A 214 -1.96 -10.94 1.19
C VAL A 214 -0.82 -10.77 2.18
N TYR A 215 0.37 -10.48 1.64
CA TYR A 215 1.58 -10.20 2.39
C TYR A 215 1.94 -8.73 2.22
N TYR A 216 2.15 -8.01 3.33
CA TYR A 216 2.35 -6.57 3.33
C TYR A 216 3.29 -6.13 4.46
N THR A 217 3.92 -4.98 4.32
CA THR A 217 4.66 -4.31 5.39
C THR A 217 3.91 -3.05 5.83
N ASN A 218 4.13 -2.65 7.08
CA ASN A 218 3.47 -1.50 7.70
C ASN A 218 4.53 -0.62 8.37
N SER A 219 4.58 0.67 8.02
CA SER A 219 5.53 1.65 8.57
C SER A 219 5.35 1.99 10.06
N LEU A 220 4.30 1.49 10.72
CA LEU A 220 4.13 1.54 12.19
C LEU A 220 4.85 0.40 12.91
N THR A 221 5.37 -0.58 12.17
CA THR A 221 6.08 -1.71 12.77
C THR A 221 7.39 -1.19 13.36
N TYR A 222 7.59 -1.42 14.65
CA TYR A 222 8.89 -1.23 15.28
C TYR A 222 9.68 -2.53 15.12
N PRO A 223 10.74 -2.53 14.30
CA PRO A 223 11.55 -3.71 14.15
C PRO A 223 12.24 -4.10 15.45
N PRO A 224 12.49 -5.40 15.68
CA PRO A 224 13.18 -5.88 16.88
C PRO A 224 14.65 -5.49 16.92
N SER A 225 15.24 -5.11 15.77
CA SER A 225 16.64 -4.71 15.63
C SER A 225 16.76 -3.35 14.90
N SER A 226 17.94 -2.73 14.98
CA SER A 226 18.25 -1.49 14.26
C SER A 226 18.34 -1.66 12.75
N ASN A 227 18.51 -2.89 12.28
CA ASN A 227 18.54 -3.26 10.87
C ASN A 227 17.70 -4.55 10.68
N PRO A 228 16.37 -4.44 10.69
CA PRO A 228 15.50 -5.61 10.54
C PRO A 228 15.67 -6.26 9.20
N ASP A 229 15.59 -7.58 9.20
CA ASP A 229 15.41 -8.32 7.97
C ASP A 229 13.96 -8.14 7.49
N PHE A 230 13.74 -8.30 6.18
CA PHE A 230 12.41 -8.19 5.58
C PHE A 230 11.37 -9.08 6.28
N ASP A 231 11.79 -10.29 6.66
CA ASP A 231 10.94 -11.30 7.29
C ASP A 231 10.50 -10.91 8.72
N ASP A 232 11.23 -10.01 9.39
CA ASP A 232 10.86 -9.49 10.72
C ASP A 232 9.66 -8.54 10.68
N VAL A 233 9.42 -7.92 9.52
CA VAL A 233 8.47 -6.80 9.37
C VAL A 233 7.34 -7.09 8.39
N VAL A 234 7.44 -8.18 7.62
CA VAL A 234 6.35 -8.63 6.76
C VAL A 234 5.24 -9.26 7.60
N LYS A 235 4.01 -8.83 7.33
CA LYS A 235 2.78 -9.32 7.93
C LYS A 235 1.93 -9.97 6.86
N HIS A 236 0.96 -10.78 7.28
CA HIS A 236 0.00 -11.37 6.37
C HIS A 236 -1.39 -11.42 6.98
N VAL A 237 -2.41 -11.32 6.14
CA VAL A 237 -3.83 -11.48 6.51
C VAL A 237 -4.60 -12.10 5.34
N SER A 238 -5.83 -12.54 5.58
CA SER A 238 -6.71 -12.94 4.49
C SER A 238 -6.92 -11.78 3.51
N LEU A 239 -6.95 -12.08 2.21
CA LEU A 239 -7.20 -11.06 1.18
C LEU A 239 -8.58 -10.41 1.37
N THR A 240 -9.57 -11.18 1.83
CA THR A 240 -10.90 -10.67 2.15
C THR A 240 -10.85 -9.61 3.26
N THR A 241 -10.10 -9.88 4.34
CA THR A 241 -9.89 -8.94 5.44
C THR A 241 -9.21 -7.67 4.94
N PHE A 242 -8.13 -7.81 4.15
CA PHE A 242 -7.42 -6.65 3.62
C PHE A 242 -8.28 -5.78 2.69
N LEU A 243 -9.06 -6.40 1.81
CA LEU A 243 -9.99 -5.65 0.96
C LEU A 243 -11.10 -4.98 1.79
N ASN A 244 -11.56 -5.60 2.88
CA ASN A 244 -12.48 -4.93 3.80
C ASN A 244 -11.80 -3.72 4.46
N TRP A 245 -10.54 -3.84 4.88
CA TRP A 245 -9.76 -2.71 5.38
C TRP A 245 -9.58 -1.59 4.34
N MET A 246 -9.48 -1.92 3.06
CA MET A 246 -9.45 -0.89 2.00
C MET A 246 -10.81 -0.19 1.87
N ARG A 247 -11.91 -0.94 1.91
CA ARG A 247 -13.29 -0.41 1.80
C ARG A 247 -13.71 0.41 3.02
N ASP A 248 -13.42 -0.10 4.21
CA ASP A 248 -13.89 0.46 5.48
C ASP A 248 -13.01 1.63 5.96
N ASN A 249 -12.02 2.03 5.15
CA ASN A 249 -11.18 3.17 5.46
C ASN A 249 -11.93 4.48 5.24
N PRO A 250 -12.23 5.27 6.30
CA PRO A 250 -13.00 6.51 6.17
C PRO A 250 -12.29 7.60 5.38
N GLN A 251 -10.98 7.45 5.12
CA GLN A 251 -10.17 8.36 4.32
C GLN A 251 -10.16 8.00 2.82
N ALA A 252 -10.83 6.90 2.44
CA ALA A 252 -10.87 6.41 1.06
C ALA A 252 -12.32 6.14 0.64
N GLU A 253 -12.83 6.92 -0.32
CA GLU A 253 -14.14 6.66 -0.94
C GLU A 253 -14.08 5.52 -1.99
N LYS A 254 -12.90 4.95 -2.22
CA LYS A 254 -12.59 4.01 -3.31
C LYS A 254 -11.49 3.06 -2.88
N TYR A 255 -11.48 1.86 -3.46
CA TYR A 255 -10.27 1.04 -3.45
C TYR A 255 -9.19 1.75 -4.24
N ASN A 256 -8.02 1.97 -3.62
CA ASN A 256 -6.95 2.75 -4.23
C ASN A 256 -5.59 2.07 -4.06
N CYS A 257 -4.91 1.86 -5.19
CA CYS A 257 -3.54 1.34 -5.24
C CYS A 257 -2.67 2.22 -6.13
N LEU A 258 -1.46 2.50 -5.66
CA LEU A 258 -0.38 3.10 -6.44
C LEU A 258 0.61 2.01 -6.81
N PHE A 259 0.50 1.55 -8.05
CA PHE A 259 1.39 0.60 -8.65
C PHE A 259 2.67 1.28 -9.12
N LEU A 260 3.81 0.72 -8.76
CA LEU A 260 5.14 1.26 -9.05
C LEU A 260 6.00 0.15 -9.67
N TRP A 261 6.83 0.47 -10.66
CA TRP A 261 7.79 -0.48 -11.21
C TRP A 261 9.05 0.23 -11.72
N SER A 262 10.14 -0.52 -11.90
CA SER A 262 11.36 0.04 -12.48
C SER A 262 11.07 0.58 -13.86
N LYS A 263 11.68 1.72 -14.17
CA LYS A 263 11.79 2.17 -15.56
C LYS A 263 12.80 1.31 -16.32
#